data_AF-A0A1W6L489-F1
#
_entry.id   AF-A0A1W6L489-F1
#
_cell.length_a   1.000
_cell.length_b   1.000
_cell.length_c   1.000
_cell.angle_alpha   90.00
_cell.angle_beta   90.00
_cell.angle_gamma   90.00
#
_symmetry.space_group_name_H-M   'P 1'
#
loop_
_entity.id
_entity.type
_entity.pdbx_description
1 polymer ?
#
loop_
_entity_poly.entity_id
_entity_poly.type
_entity_poly.pdbx_seq_one_letter_code
_entity_poly.pdbx_strand_id
1 'polypeptide(L)'
;MLVLTLAAAPWAAQGATPFHISGTFSGTTWADHAYYTEPRPPLSYYQDAPATGTFDIFVPAPVHHPVADPDDRSYWLNGAGGYLSMTFDIQGEHFEVFQGSPSEPWGLPSIILLSDYGSTTQTVHFMTDFMPKYGGGGASITGLQGSLFDDHDATTLRANAGDPLTFSFGFVSSELGYRFSFEDLDVTWASVAAPVPEPATAALLLAGLALIGATRRRR
;
A
#
# COMPACT_ATOMS: atom_id res chain seq x y z
N MET A 1 17.52 -33.36 -37.61
CA MET A 1 16.64 -33.35 -36.43
C MET A 1 17.12 -32.23 -35.53
N LEU A 2 16.38 -31.13 -35.46
CA LEU A 2 16.75 -29.92 -34.70
C LEU A 2 16.20 -30.09 -33.28
N VAL A 3 17.07 -30.14 -32.27
CA VAL A 3 16.66 -30.17 -30.86
C VAL A 3 16.63 -28.72 -30.38
N LEU A 4 15.43 -28.20 -30.14
CA LEU A 4 15.22 -26.87 -29.60
C LEU A 4 15.20 -26.97 -28.07
N THR A 5 16.28 -26.57 -27.41
CA THR A 5 16.35 -26.52 -25.95
C THR A 5 15.76 -25.18 -25.49
N LEU A 6 14.49 -25.17 -25.08
CA LEU A 6 13.90 -24.04 -24.36
C LEU A 6 14.52 -24.01 -22.97
N ALA A 7 15.52 -23.16 -22.76
CA ALA A 7 15.95 -22.80 -21.42
C ALA A 7 14.76 -22.07 -20.75
N ALA A 8 14.31 -22.57 -19.60
CA ALA A 8 13.35 -21.85 -18.78
C ALA A 8 13.96 -20.48 -18.46
N ALA A 9 13.31 -19.41 -18.90
CA ALA A 9 13.69 -18.08 -18.49
C ALA A 9 13.65 -18.05 -16.96
N PRO A 10 14.67 -17.53 -16.26
CA PRO A 10 14.56 -17.26 -14.84
C PRO A 10 13.27 -16.47 -14.65
N TRP A 11 12.42 -16.85 -13.69
CA TRP A 11 11.20 -16.11 -13.39
C TRP A 11 11.60 -14.67 -13.12
N ALA A 12 11.44 -13.80 -14.12
CA ALA A 12 11.58 -12.38 -13.94
C ALA A 12 10.54 -12.04 -12.88
N ALA A 13 10.98 -11.47 -11.76
CA ALA A 13 10.08 -11.01 -10.73
C ALA A 13 9.01 -10.15 -11.41
N GLN A 14 7.77 -10.63 -11.42
CA GLN A 14 6.65 -9.87 -11.95
C GLN A 14 6.45 -8.69 -11.01
N GLY A 15 7.10 -7.57 -11.32
CA GLY A 15 6.80 -6.31 -10.66
C GLY A 15 5.36 -5.95 -10.98
N ALA A 16 4.54 -5.70 -9.96
CA ALA A 16 3.21 -5.17 -10.22
C ALA A 16 3.29 -3.73 -10.70
N THR A 17 2.19 -3.26 -11.27
CA THR A 17 1.98 -1.83 -11.50
C THR A 17 2.00 -1.07 -10.17
N PRO A 18 2.50 0.17 -10.16
CA PRO A 18 2.29 1.07 -9.03
C PRO A 18 0.81 1.10 -8.65
N PHE A 19 0.52 1.17 -7.36
CA PHE A 19 -0.84 1.41 -6.89
C PHE A 19 -0.85 2.42 -5.75
N HIS A 20 -2.03 3.00 -5.57
CA HIS A 20 -2.28 4.07 -4.63
C HIS A 20 -3.61 3.80 -3.95
N ILE A 21 -3.66 4.04 -2.65
CA ILE A 21 -4.84 3.79 -1.82
C ILE A 21 -5.00 5.02 -0.97
N SER A 22 -6.13 5.68 -1.11
CA SER A 22 -6.44 6.85 -0.32
C SER A 22 -7.84 6.72 0.23
N GLY A 23 -8.20 7.52 1.21
CA GLY A 23 -9.56 7.50 1.70
C GLY A 23 -9.77 8.37 2.89
N THR A 24 -11.02 8.41 3.31
CA THR A 24 -11.43 9.00 4.57
C THR A 24 -11.84 7.88 5.51
N PHE A 25 -11.71 8.11 6.80
CA PHE A 25 -12.32 7.23 7.80
C PHE A 25 -13.06 8.07 8.81
N SER A 26 -14.12 7.48 9.36
CA SER A 26 -14.85 8.00 10.50
C SER A 26 -15.26 6.83 11.37
N GLY A 27 -15.01 6.87 12.66
CA GLY A 27 -15.40 5.76 13.52
C GLY A 27 -15.14 6.02 14.99
N THR A 28 -15.36 5.00 15.80
CA THR A 28 -14.97 4.98 17.21
C THR A 28 -13.58 4.41 17.36
N THR A 29 -12.73 5.10 18.12
CA THR A 29 -11.37 4.64 18.37
C THR A 29 -11.31 3.57 19.43
N TRP A 30 -10.72 2.43 19.09
CA TRP A 30 -10.16 1.51 20.08
C TRP A 30 -8.67 1.75 20.19
N ALA A 31 -8.20 2.14 21.37
CA ALA A 31 -6.79 2.47 21.60
C ALA A 31 -6.11 1.38 22.45
N ASP A 32 -4.93 0.95 22.03
CA ASP A 32 -4.07 0.05 22.79
C ASP A 32 -2.64 0.61 22.90
N HIS A 33 -1.93 0.24 23.96
CA HIS A 33 -0.54 0.64 24.15
C HIS A 33 0.37 -0.20 23.25
N ALA A 34 1.13 0.48 22.39
CA ALA A 34 2.24 -0.13 21.68
C ALA A 34 3.49 -0.21 22.58
N TYR A 35 3.80 0.84 23.37
CA TYR A 35 4.97 0.90 24.28
C TYR A 35 4.80 1.82 25.49
N TYR A 36 5.57 1.52 26.56
CA TYR A 36 5.67 2.27 27.81
C TYR A 36 6.58 3.50 27.69
N THR A 37 6.03 4.68 27.37
CA THR A 37 6.69 5.95 27.76
C THR A 37 5.66 6.92 28.32
N GLU A 38 6.01 7.63 29.39
CA GLU A 38 5.17 8.60 30.11
C GLU A 38 5.75 10.02 29.98
N PRO A 39 4.94 11.09 30.08
CA PRO A 39 3.50 11.12 30.36
C PRO A 39 2.64 11.22 29.10
N ARG A 40 1.58 10.41 29.02
CA ARG A 40 0.56 10.45 27.95
C ARG A 40 -0.85 10.45 28.56
N PRO A 41 -1.90 10.92 27.85
CA PRO A 41 -3.28 10.71 28.28
C PRO A 41 -3.56 9.21 28.50
N PRO A 42 -4.40 8.84 29.48
CA PRO A 42 -4.76 7.43 29.67
C PRO A 42 -5.48 6.90 28.42
N LEU A 43 -5.34 5.61 28.07
CA LEU A 43 -6.05 5.00 26.92
C LEU A 43 -7.56 5.30 26.93
N SER A 44 -8.16 5.34 28.12
CA SER A 44 -9.57 5.67 28.32
C SER A 44 -9.97 7.05 27.80
N TYR A 45 -9.01 7.95 27.56
CA TYR A 45 -9.26 9.24 26.93
C TYR A 45 -9.63 9.09 25.46
N TYR A 46 -9.01 8.14 24.76
CA TYR A 46 -9.28 7.85 23.36
C TYR A 46 -10.28 6.72 23.16
N GLN A 47 -10.54 5.90 24.18
CA GLN A 47 -11.49 4.79 24.06
C GLN A 47 -12.89 5.30 23.67
N ASP A 48 -13.45 4.73 22.60
CA ASP A 48 -14.76 5.05 22.03
C ASP A 48 -14.93 6.51 21.58
N ALA A 49 -13.82 7.26 21.50
CA ALA A 49 -13.85 8.63 21.00
C ALA A 49 -14.20 8.64 19.51
N PRO A 50 -15.00 9.61 19.05
CA PRO A 50 -15.19 9.81 17.63
C PRO A 50 -13.87 10.27 17.02
N ALA A 51 -13.53 9.67 15.89
CA ALA A 51 -12.37 10.05 15.10
C ALA A 51 -12.76 10.18 13.63
N THR A 52 -12.16 11.17 12.98
CA THR A 52 -12.27 11.35 11.54
C THR A 52 -10.90 11.67 10.98
N GLY A 53 -10.60 11.15 9.78
CA GLY A 53 -9.33 11.41 9.16
C GLY A 53 -9.26 11.02 7.71
N THR A 54 -8.08 11.24 7.14
CA THR A 54 -7.68 10.86 5.79
C THR A 54 -6.43 10.01 5.86
N PHE A 55 -6.28 9.07 4.94
CA PHE A 55 -5.03 8.35 4.74
C PHE A 55 -4.66 8.29 3.27
N ASP A 56 -3.37 8.08 3.02
CA ASP A 56 -2.78 7.98 1.71
C ASP A 56 -1.61 6.98 1.72
N ILE A 57 -1.67 5.98 0.86
CA ILE A 57 -0.69 4.89 0.77
C ILE A 57 -0.26 4.79 -0.68
N PHE A 58 1.03 4.92 -0.94
CA PHE A 58 1.59 4.79 -2.27
C PHE A 58 2.61 3.66 -2.35
N VAL A 59 2.48 2.86 -3.40
CA VAL A 59 3.31 1.69 -3.64
C VAL A 59 3.81 1.75 -5.09
N PRO A 60 5.02 2.26 -5.36
CA PRO A 60 5.47 2.57 -6.72
C PRO A 60 5.87 1.36 -7.55
N ALA A 61 6.36 0.28 -6.94
CA ALA A 61 6.85 -0.90 -7.66
C ALA A 61 6.91 -2.10 -6.72
N PRO A 62 5.76 -2.71 -6.36
CA PRO A 62 5.77 -3.84 -5.46
C PRO A 62 6.32 -5.07 -6.20
N VAL A 63 7.25 -5.75 -5.55
CA VAL A 63 7.86 -6.99 -6.02
C VAL A 63 7.34 -8.11 -5.16
N HIS A 64 6.75 -9.14 -5.76
CA HIS A 64 6.28 -10.30 -5.02
C HIS A 64 7.45 -11.10 -4.48
N HIS A 65 7.41 -11.41 -3.18
CA HIS A 65 8.33 -12.35 -2.57
C HIS A 65 7.57 -13.55 -2.03
N PRO A 66 7.80 -14.75 -2.59
CA PRO A 66 7.11 -15.94 -2.14
C PRO A 66 7.50 -16.27 -0.70
N VAL A 67 6.50 -16.65 0.08
CA VAL A 67 6.66 -17.23 1.43
C VAL A 67 6.67 -18.75 1.30
N ALA A 68 7.31 -19.43 2.26
CA ALA A 68 7.40 -20.90 2.25
C ALA A 68 6.03 -21.59 2.33
N ASP A 69 5.02 -20.88 2.84
CA ASP A 69 3.63 -21.32 2.90
C ASP A 69 2.76 -20.25 2.21
N PRO A 70 2.46 -20.43 0.91
CA PRO A 70 1.75 -19.43 0.12
C PRO A 70 0.24 -19.43 0.36
N ASP A 71 -0.29 -20.44 1.05
CA ASP A 71 -1.74 -20.63 1.18
C ASP A 71 -2.36 -19.63 2.16
N ASP A 72 -1.57 -19.11 3.13
CA ASP A 72 -2.08 -18.23 4.19
C ASP A 72 -1.61 -16.76 4.07
N ARG A 73 -0.56 -16.49 3.28
CA ARG A 73 0.03 -15.15 3.19
C ARG A 73 0.90 -14.96 1.96
N SER A 74 1.03 -13.71 1.52
CA SER A 74 2.10 -13.25 0.62
C SER A 74 2.68 -11.93 1.10
N TYR A 75 3.96 -11.68 0.84
CA TYR A 75 4.54 -10.36 1.09
C TYR A 75 5.13 -9.77 -0.19
N TRP A 76 4.97 -8.46 -0.32
CA TRP A 76 5.44 -7.68 -1.44
C TRP A 76 6.37 -6.59 -0.91
N LEU A 77 7.59 -6.54 -1.43
CA LEU A 77 8.53 -5.47 -1.10
C LEU A 77 8.26 -4.29 -2.03
N ASN A 78 8.05 -3.12 -1.45
CA ASN A 78 7.74 -1.92 -2.21
C ASN A 78 9.02 -1.30 -2.77
N GLY A 79 8.98 -0.83 -4.01
CA GLY A 79 10.07 -0.03 -4.55
C GLY A 79 10.34 1.24 -3.74
N ALA A 80 11.52 1.83 -3.96
CA ALA A 80 11.88 3.12 -3.39
C ALA A 80 10.81 4.18 -3.68
N GLY A 81 10.50 5.02 -2.67
CA GLY A 81 9.52 6.10 -2.78
C GLY A 81 8.10 5.75 -2.37
N GLY A 82 7.81 4.51 -1.94
CA GLY A 82 6.53 4.19 -1.31
C GLY A 82 6.35 4.92 0.02
N TYR A 83 5.13 5.27 0.41
CA TYR A 83 4.87 6.01 1.64
C TYR A 83 3.51 5.68 2.25
N LEU A 84 3.36 6.00 3.53
CA LEU A 84 2.10 6.10 4.26
C LEU A 84 1.99 7.53 4.80
N SER A 85 0.88 8.20 4.49
CA SER A 85 0.49 9.48 5.07
C SER A 85 -0.87 9.33 5.73
N MET A 86 -1.08 9.96 6.87
CA MET A 86 -2.37 9.93 7.56
C MET A 86 -2.53 11.18 8.41
N THR A 87 -3.75 11.69 8.43
CA THR A 87 -4.13 12.88 9.18
C THR A 87 -5.48 12.63 9.82
N PHE A 88 -5.61 12.84 11.13
CA PHE A 88 -6.86 12.56 11.82
C PHE A 88 -6.99 13.33 13.13
N ASP A 89 -8.22 13.50 13.59
CA ASP A 89 -8.54 14.16 14.84
C ASP A 89 -9.24 13.19 15.79
N ILE A 90 -8.82 13.14 17.06
CA ILE A 90 -9.49 12.40 18.14
C ILE A 90 -9.63 13.32 19.35
N GLN A 91 -10.83 13.52 19.88
CA GLN A 91 -11.07 14.39 21.04
C GLN A 91 -10.50 15.83 20.89
N GLY A 92 -10.45 16.35 19.66
CA GLY A 92 -9.86 17.67 19.37
C GLY A 92 -8.33 17.70 19.33
N GLU A 93 -7.66 16.56 19.51
CA GLU A 93 -6.23 16.42 19.25
C GLU A 93 -6.00 16.02 17.79
N HIS A 94 -5.08 16.72 17.14
CA HIS A 94 -4.71 16.51 15.76
C HIS A 94 -3.47 15.62 15.66
N PHE A 95 -3.55 14.61 14.81
CA PHE A 95 -2.46 13.69 14.52
C PHE A 95 -2.14 13.75 13.03
N GLU A 96 -0.87 13.94 12.72
CA GLU A 96 -0.34 13.87 11.37
C GLU A 96 0.84 12.92 11.36
N VAL A 97 0.80 11.94 10.46
CA VAL A 97 1.91 11.01 10.26
C VAL A 97 2.23 10.91 8.79
N PHE A 98 3.51 11.09 8.49
CA PHE A 98 4.08 10.79 7.19
C PHE A 98 5.29 9.89 7.39
N GLN A 99 5.28 8.75 6.74
CA GLN A 99 6.36 7.79 6.80
C GLN A 99 6.64 7.24 5.41
N GLY A 100 7.74 7.71 4.83
CA GLY A 100 8.27 7.20 3.57
C GLY A 100 9.08 5.93 3.79
N SER A 101 9.12 5.09 2.76
CA SER A 101 10.09 4.02 2.63
C SER A 101 11.47 4.67 2.55
N PRO A 102 12.48 4.13 3.24
CA PRO A 102 13.83 4.64 3.12
C PRO A 102 14.28 4.57 1.66
N SER A 103 14.95 5.62 1.19
CA SER A 103 15.78 5.52 -0.01
C SER A 103 16.95 4.61 0.31
N GLU A 104 17.18 3.58 -0.52
CA GLU A 104 18.35 2.69 -0.44
C GLU A 104 19.68 3.43 -0.16
N PRO A 105 20.70 2.80 0.49
CA PRO A 105 20.92 1.34 0.57
C PRO A 105 20.84 0.72 1.97
N TRP A 106 20.51 1.49 3.01
CA TRP A 106 20.63 1.01 4.41
C TRP A 106 19.30 0.74 5.11
N GLY A 107 18.16 1.00 4.46
CA GLY A 107 16.83 0.76 5.02
C GLY A 107 16.09 -0.33 4.25
N LEU A 108 15.23 -1.08 4.94
CA LEU A 108 14.33 -2.02 4.30
C LEU A 108 13.18 -1.24 3.64
N PRO A 109 12.77 -1.60 2.42
CA PRO A 109 11.60 -0.98 1.81
C PRO A 109 10.35 -1.23 2.66
N SER A 110 9.32 -0.41 2.44
CA SER A 110 8.00 -0.74 2.95
C SER A 110 7.51 -2.08 2.40
N ILE A 111 6.66 -2.76 3.16
CA ILE A 111 6.15 -4.09 2.83
C ILE A 111 4.62 -4.02 2.78
N ILE A 112 4.03 -4.72 1.84
CA ILE A 112 2.62 -5.10 1.87
C ILE A 112 2.56 -6.58 2.23
N LEU A 113 1.87 -6.91 3.30
CA LEU A 113 1.54 -8.26 3.66
C LEU A 113 0.06 -8.49 3.37
N LEU A 114 -0.22 -9.46 2.52
CA LEU A 114 -1.57 -9.97 2.27
C LEU A 114 -1.71 -11.26 3.07
N SER A 115 -2.80 -11.39 3.82
CA SER A 115 -3.07 -12.60 4.58
C SER A 115 -4.55 -12.89 4.65
N ASP A 116 -4.91 -14.14 4.43
CA ASP A 116 -6.19 -14.69 4.85
C ASP A 116 -6.11 -15.01 6.35
N TYR A 117 -7.08 -14.52 7.13
CA TYR A 117 -7.23 -14.90 8.53
C TYR A 117 -8.41 -15.86 8.66
N GLY A 118 -8.11 -17.15 8.51
CA GLY A 118 -9.14 -18.18 8.38
C GLY A 118 -9.95 -18.05 7.10
N SER A 119 -11.17 -18.60 7.10
CA SER A 119 -12.05 -18.64 5.92
C SER A 119 -13.06 -17.50 5.84
N THR A 120 -12.83 -16.40 6.57
CA THR A 120 -13.84 -15.34 6.72
C THR A 120 -13.33 -13.96 6.40
N THR A 121 -12.04 -13.70 6.59
CA THR A 121 -11.49 -12.36 6.53
C THR A 121 -10.17 -12.31 5.80
N GLN A 122 -9.97 -11.23 5.08
CA GLN A 122 -8.72 -10.84 4.44
C GLN A 122 -8.14 -9.64 5.16
N THR A 123 -6.82 -9.57 5.24
CA THR A 123 -6.11 -8.41 5.77
C THR A 123 -4.99 -8.00 4.85
N VAL A 124 -4.93 -6.70 4.59
CA VAL A 124 -3.85 -6.02 3.88
C VAL A 124 -3.11 -5.18 4.91
N HIS A 125 -1.84 -5.50 5.16
CA HIS A 125 -1.01 -4.77 6.11
C HIS A 125 0.11 -4.04 5.39
N PHE A 126 0.16 -2.72 5.55
CA PHE A 126 1.21 -1.84 5.05
C PHE A 126 2.16 -1.52 6.18
N MET A 127 3.46 -1.79 5.99
CA MET A 127 4.50 -1.52 6.96
C MET A 127 5.58 -0.66 6.32
N THR A 128 5.89 0.50 6.88
CA THR A 128 6.85 1.41 6.24
C THR A 128 8.31 1.17 6.61
N ASP A 129 8.57 0.51 7.75
CA ASP A 129 9.90 0.15 8.22
C ASP A 129 9.86 -1.21 8.92
N PHE A 130 10.71 -2.13 8.49
CA PHE A 130 10.72 -3.51 8.99
C PHE A 130 11.82 -3.80 10.03
N MET A 131 12.81 -2.93 10.27
CA MET A 131 13.86 -3.24 11.26
C MET A 131 14.54 -2.04 11.91
N PRO A 132 15.05 -2.20 13.15
CA PRO A 132 15.12 -3.44 13.92
C PRO A 132 14.13 -3.41 15.08
N LYS A 133 12.90 -3.89 14.83
CA LYS A 133 11.79 -3.86 15.80
C LYS A 133 11.40 -2.42 16.18
N TYR A 134 10.26 -1.98 15.62
CA TYR A 134 9.41 -0.96 16.24
C TYR A 134 9.65 0.50 15.82
N GLY A 135 10.32 0.73 14.69
CA GLY A 135 10.69 2.05 14.16
C GLY A 135 9.65 2.79 13.30
N GLY A 136 8.51 2.18 12.93
CA GLY A 136 7.67 2.69 11.84
C GLY A 136 6.18 2.88 12.14
N GLY A 137 5.46 3.30 11.10
CA GLY A 137 4.01 3.26 11.02
C GLY A 137 3.54 1.99 10.30
N GLY A 138 2.48 1.39 10.82
CA GLY A 138 1.77 0.31 10.16
C GLY A 138 0.30 0.69 9.98
N ALA A 139 -0.28 0.31 8.86
CA ALA A 139 -1.72 0.39 8.63
C ALA A 139 -2.22 -1.01 8.22
N SER A 140 -3.39 -1.42 8.71
CA SER A 140 -4.06 -2.65 8.29
C SER A 140 -5.48 -2.34 7.88
N ILE A 141 -5.87 -2.83 6.70
CA ILE A 141 -7.26 -2.87 6.26
C ILE A 141 -7.70 -4.33 6.34
N THR A 142 -8.75 -4.60 7.09
CA THR A 142 -9.38 -5.92 7.19
C THR A 142 -10.77 -5.86 6.60
N GLY A 143 -11.10 -6.86 5.78
CA GLY A 143 -12.39 -7.01 5.12
C GLY A 143 -12.82 -8.47 5.07
N LEU A 144 -13.96 -8.74 4.45
CA LEU A 144 -14.45 -10.10 4.23
C LEU A 144 -13.57 -10.84 3.22
N GLN A 145 -13.61 -12.17 3.24
CA GLN A 145 -12.85 -12.95 2.25
C GLN A 145 -13.32 -12.64 0.81
N GLY A 146 -12.34 -12.39 -0.08
CA GLY A 146 -12.56 -11.97 -1.46
C GLY A 146 -12.88 -10.48 -1.64
N SER A 147 -12.96 -9.69 -0.56
CA SER A 147 -13.29 -8.27 -0.65
C SER A 147 -12.07 -7.39 -0.93
N LEU A 148 -10.86 -7.84 -0.55
CA LEU A 148 -9.65 -7.02 -0.61
C LEU A 148 -8.70 -7.40 -1.73
N PHE A 149 -8.49 -8.70 -1.97
CA PHE A 149 -7.60 -9.21 -3.00
C PHE A 149 -8.00 -10.64 -3.41
N ASP A 150 -7.52 -11.08 -4.57
CA ASP A 150 -7.63 -12.45 -5.05
C ASP A 150 -6.26 -13.14 -4.96
N ASP A 151 -6.24 -14.42 -4.58
CA ASP A 151 -5.07 -15.31 -4.63
C ASP A 151 -3.77 -14.71 -4.06
N HIS A 152 -3.89 -13.89 -3.01
CA HIS A 152 -2.77 -13.16 -2.41
C HIS A 152 -1.96 -12.32 -3.43
N ASP A 153 -2.63 -11.79 -4.46
CA ASP A 153 -2.05 -10.92 -5.48
C ASP A 153 -2.31 -9.44 -5.18
N ALA A 154 -1.25 -8.68 -4.89
CA ALA A 154 -1.34 -7.25 -4.63
C ALA A 154 -1.82 -6.44 -5.84
N THR A 155 -1.73 -6.99 -7.07
CA THR A 155 -2.25 -6.32 -8.27
C THR A 155 -3.78 -6.26 -8.31
N THR A 156 -4.43 -7.14 -7.55
CA THR A 156 -5.90 -7.27 -7.48
C THR A 156 -6.51 -6.51 -6.30
N LEU A 157 -5.67 -5.76 -5.58
CA LEU A 157 -6.06 -4.98 -4.42
C LEU A 157 -7.21 -4.03 -4.75
N ARG A 158 -8.27 -4.10 -3.95
CA ARG A 158 -9.50 -3.33 -4.08
C ARG A 158 -10.16 -3.19 -2.71
N ALA A 159 -11.13 -2.28 -2.60
CA ALA A 159 -12.23 -2.49 -1.67
C ALA A 159 -13.50 -2.00 -2.33
N ASN A 160 -14.56 -2.78 -2.21
CA ASN A 160 -15.85 -2.40 -2.77
C ASN A 160 -16.55 -1.45 -1.82
N ALA A 161 -17.17 -0.42 -2.38
CA ALA A 161 -18.03 0.47 -1.62
C ALA A 161 -19.17 -0.36 -0.97
N GLY A 162 -19.32 -0.22 0.35
CA GLY A 162 -20.35 -0.91 1.12
C GLY A 162 -19.93 -2.23 1.76
N ASP A 163 -18.73 -2.75 1.46
CA ASP A 163 -18.18 -3.87 2.24
C ASP A 163 -17.78 -3.36 3.64
N PRO A 164 -18.07 -4.10 4.72
CA PRO A 164 -17.62 -3.71 6.05
C PRO A 164 -16.10 -3.84 6.13
N LEU A 165 -15.43 -2.72 6.35
CA LEU A 165 -13.98 -2.64 6.49
C LEU A 165 -13.62 -2.16 7.90
N THR A 166 -12.59 -2.80 8.47
CA THR A 166 -11.91 -2.30 9.66
C THR A 166 -10.55 -1.76 9.26
N PHE A 167 -10.20 -0.58 9.76
CA PHE A 167 -8.88 0.00 9.55
C PHE A 167 -8.20 0.18 10.90
N SER A 168 -7.00 -0.34 11.03
CA SER A 168 -6.16 -0.06 12.18
C SER A 168 -4.90 0.61 11.71
N PHE A 169 -4.37 1.50 12.54
CA PHE A 169 -3.03 2.00 12.38
C PHE A 169 -2.30 1.90 13.72
N GLY A 170 -1.02 1.58 13.63
CA GLY A 170 -0.16 1.45 14.79
C GLY A 170 1.12 2.23 14.55
N PHE A 171 1.47 3.09 15.49
CA PHE A 171 2.77 3.73 15.51
C PHE A 171 3.63 3.04 16.53
N VAL A 172 4.64 2.37 16.01
CA VAL A 172 5.52 1.58 16.83
C VAL A 172 6.64 2.46 17.40
N SER A 173 7.00 3.54 16.68
CA SER A 173 8.05 4.51 17.03
C SER A 173 7.58 5.91 17.39
N SER A 174 6.28 6.22 17.30
CA SER A 174 5.84 7.55 17.70
C SER A 174 6.04 7.71 19.21
N GLU A 175 6.38 8.92 19.64
CA GLU A 175 6.38 9.29 21.07
C GLU A 175 5.03 8.99 21.75
N LEU A 176 3.97 8.79 20.95
CA LEU A 176 2.61 8.47 21.38
C LEU A 176 2.38 6.97 21.65
N GLY A 177 3.11 6.06 20.99
CA GLY A 177 3.06 4.61 21.21
C GLY A 177 1.65 4.04 21.36
N TYR A 178 0.72 4.47 20.51
CA TYR A 178 -0.65 3.97 20.44
C TYR A 178 -0.87 3.16 19.16
N ARG A 179 -1.69 2.13 19.28
CA ARG A 179 -2.44 1.55 18.17
C ARG A 179 -3.88 2.02 18.28
N PHE A 180 -4.45 2.44 17.18
CA PHE A 180 -5.83 2.85 17.09
C PHE A 180 -6.51 2.04 15.99
N SER A 181 -7.73 1.60 16.26
CA SER A 181 -8.61 0.97 15.28
C SER A 181 -9.85 1.80 15.07
N PHE A 182 -10.33 1.84 13.83
CA PHE A 182 -11.56 2.49 13.42
C PHE A 182 -12.45 1.50 12.66
N GLU A 183 -13.75 1.67 12.86
CA GLU A 183 -14.82 0.98 12.13
C GLU A 183 -15.51 1.97 11.18
N ASP A 184 -16.39 1.50 10.28
CA ASP A 184 -17.19 2.31 9.35
C ASP A 184 -16.38 3.20 8.37
N LEU A 185 -15.44 2.59 7.67
CA LEU A 185 -14.59 3.30 6.70
C LEU A 185 -15.24 3.56 5.34
N ASP A 186 -15.01 4.76 4.82
CA ASP A 186 -15.29 5.12 3.43
C ASP A 186 -13.96 5.22 2.64
N VAL A 187 -13.55 4.10 2.05
CA VAL A 187 -12.26 4.00 1.34
C VAL A 187 -12.43 4.23 -0.15
N THR A 188 -11.63 5.14 -0.72
CA THR A 188 -11.60 5.40 -2.16
C THR A 188 -10.29 4.88 -2.77
N TRP A 189 -10.38 3.72 -3.43
CA TRP A 189 -9.23 3.14 -4.13
C TRP A 189 -8.99 3.87 -5.44
N ALA A 190 -7.89 4.61 -5.51
CA ALA A 190 -7.42 5.24 -6.73
C ALA A 190 -6.30 4.39 -7.33
N SER A 191 -6.62 3.49 -8.27
CA SER A 191 -5.54 2.86 -9.02
C SER A 191 -4.81 3.93 -9.83
N VAL A 192 -3.50 4.06 -9.62
CA VAL A 192 -2.67 4.83 -10.54
C VAL A 192 -2.70 4.07 -11.84
N ALA A 193 -3.33 4.65 -12.86
CA ALA A 193 -3.34 4.06 -14.19
C ALA A 193 -1.89 3.70 -14.53
N ALA A 194 -1.67 2.44 -14.96
CA ALA A 194 -0.37 2.01 -15.43
C ALA A 194 0.18 3.08 -16.38
N PRO A 195 1.47 3.44 -16.31
CA PRO A 195 2.05 4.45 -17.19
C PRO A 195 1.56 4.20 -18.61
N VAL A 196 0.75 5.11 -19.15
CA VAL A 196 0.19 4.96 -20.48
C VAL A 196 1.40 4.75 -21.39
N PRO A 197 1.51 3.62 -22.12
CA PRO A 197 2.67 3.36 -22.94
C PRO A 197 2.90 4.58 -23.81
N GLU A 198 3.97 5.32 -23.54
CA GLU A 198 4.26 6.49 -24.35
C GLU A 198 4.38 5.97 -25.78
N PRO A 199 3.66 6.57 -26.75
CA PRO A 199 3.80 6.13 -28.13
C PRO A 199 5.28 6.13 -28.44
N ALA A 200 5.80 4.94 -28.79
CA ALA A 200 7.23 4.68 -28.85
C ALA A 200 7.91 5.90 -29.48
N THR A 201 8.90 6.50 -28.81
CA THR A 201 9.49 7.77 -29.27
C THR A 201 9.90 7.71 -30.75
N ALA A 202 10.28 6.52 -31.22
CA ALA A 202 10.52 6.19 -32.62
C ALA A 202 9.29 6.38 -33.53
N ALA A 203 8.09 5.98 -33.13
CA ALA A 203 6.84 6.20 -33.87
C ALA A 203 6.51 7.69 -34.02
N LEU A 204 6.64 8.48 -32.93
CA LEU A 204 6.45 9.94 -33.01
C LEU A 204 7.51 10.61 -33.90
N LEU A 205 8.77 10.18 -33.80
CA LEU A 205 9.85 10.64 -34.66
C LEU A 205 9.58 10.32 -36.13
N LEU A 206 9.19 9.08 -36.44
CA LEU A 206 8.87 8.64 -37.81
C LEU A 206 7.67 9.39 -38.37
N ALA A 207 6.62 9.61 -37.57
CA ALA A 207 5.48 10.43 -37.96
C ALA A 207 5.91 11.88 -38.28
N GLY A 208 6.78 12.46 -37.45
CA GLY A 208 7.36 13.79 -37.69
C GLY A 208 8.16 13.85 -38.99
N LEU A 209 9.03 12.87 -39.23
CA LEU A 209 9.82 12.77 -40.47
C LEU A 209 8.93 12.59 -41.70
N ALA A 210 7.88 11.77 -41.62
CA ALA A 210 6.92 11.56 -42.70
C ALA A 210 6.17 12.85 -43.05
N LEU A 211 5.77 13.64 -42.04
CA LEU A 211 5.10 14.93 -42.24
C LEU A 211 6.03 15.95 -42.92
N ILE A 212 7.29 16.03 -42.50
CA ILE A 212 8.31 16.89 -43.13
C ILE A 212 8.56 16.45 -44.59
N GLY A 213 8.62 15.14 -44.85
CA GLY A 213 8.76 14.60 -46.20
C GLY A 213 7.56 14.96 -47.10
N ALA A 214 6.34 14.83 -46.59
CA ALA A 214 5.11 15.14 -47.33
C ALA A 214 4.97 16.64 -47.66
N THR A 215 5.36 17.52 -46.73
CA THR A 215 5.30 18.99 -46.94
C THR A 215 6.34 19.45 -47.96
N ARG A 216 7.55 18.86 -47.96
CA ARG A 216 8.58 19.17 -48.97
C ARG A 216 8.18 18.74 -50.37
N ARG A 217 7.38 17.67 -50.53
CA ARG A 217 6.91 17.20 -51.83
C ARG A 217 5.83 18.09 -52.47
N ARG A 218 5.20 18.98 -51.69
CA ARG A 218 4.15 19.90 -52.17
C ARG A 218 4.68 21.28 -52.59
N ARG A 219 5.96 21.57 -52.40
CA ARG A 219 6.64 22.77 -52.89
C ARG A 219 7.45 22.43 -54.13
#